data_AF-A0A101UVB5-F1
#
_entry.id   AF-A0A101UVB5-F1
#
_cell.length_a   1.000
_cell.length_b   1.000
_cell.length_c   1.000
_cell.angle_alpha   90.00
_cell.angle_beta   90.00
_cell.angle_gamma   90.00
#
_symmetry.space_group_name_H-M   'P 1'
#
loop_
_entity.id
_entity.type
_entity.pdbx_description
1 polymer ?
#
loop_
_entity_poly.entity_id
_entity_poly.type
_entity_poly.pdbx_seq_one_letter_code
_entity_poly.pdbx_strand_id
1 'polypeptide(L)'
;MTAQQHPLTYDAFVAHASADPAVVGLVLKGSRAHDGMTTEHSDHDLYVVLADGAETDLRRFGGHRTPQLDLVIVSLAGFRAAGMPGFERYALARARVVLDRLEGGIGEILAAKARLGADEAFRAVGGWLDAYANSLYRSLKNDRDGEALAARLDAADSMGHLLEVLFALDRRPRPYNKYLRWELARYPLPGWDSDTLLRAVDRISASGEVEVQRGLFARVEAAARAAGHGAVLDDWGEDLLLMRPR
;
A
#
# COMPACT_ATOMS: atom_id res chain seq x y z
N MET A 1 -16.66 -20.90 -39.01
CA MET A 1 -16.42 -19.47 -38.78
C MET A 1 -16.62 -19.20 -37.30
N THR A 2 -15.54 -19.18 -36.53
CA THR A 2 -15.57 -18.75 -35.13
C THR A 2 -15.74 -17.23 -35.14
N ALA A 3 -16.85 -16.75 -34.60
CA ALA A 3 -17.03 -15.32 -34.37
C ALA A 3 -15.85 -14.84 -33.51
N GLN A 4 -15.04 -13.93 -34.04
CA GLN A 4 -14.07 -13.20 -33.24
C GLN A 4 -14.87 -12.45 -32.18
N GLN A 5 -14.89 -12.96 -30.96
CA GLN A 5 -15.40 -12.21 -29.81
C GLN A 5 -14.54 -10.95 -29.71
N HIS A 6 -15.13 -9.79 -30.00
CA HIS A 6 -14.46 -8.53 -29.74
C HIS A 6 -14.04 -8.51 -28.27
N PRO A 7 -12.78 -8.13 -27.97
CA PRO A 7 -12.33 -8.04 -26.59
C PRO A 7 -13.25 -7.06 -25.83
N LEU A 8 -13.73 -7.51 -24.67
CA LEU A 8 -14.59 -6.71 -23.80
C LEU A 8 -13.82 -5.47 -23.34
N THR A 9 -14.21 -4.29 -23.82
CA THR A 9 -13.55 -3.03 -23.45
C THR A 9 -14.06 -2.51 -22.12
N TYR A 10 -13.28 -1.65 -21.46
CA TYR A 10 -13.68 -1.00 -20.21
C TYR A 10 -15.02 -0.26 -20.36
N ASP A 11 -15.17 0.62 -21.34
CA ASP A 11 -16.39 1.41 -21.53
C ASP A 11 -17.62 0.54 -21.83
N ALA A 12 -17.46 -0.49 -22.67
CA ALA A 12 -18.55 -1.41 -22.99
C ALA A 12 -18.97 -2.21 -21.75
N PHE A 13 -18.02 -2.65 -20.93
CA PHE A 13 -18.31 -3.35 -19.70
C PHE A 13 -18.94 -2.45 -18.64
N VAL A 14 -18.46 -1.21 -18.46
CA VAL A 14 -19.06 -0.24 -17.54
C VAL A 14 -20.50 0.04 -17.95
N ALA A 15 -20.78 0.24 -19.23
CA ALA A 15 -22.15 0.43 -19.72
C ALA A 15 -23.03 -0.79 -19.44
N HIS A 16 -22.53 -2.01 -19.71
CA HIS A 16 -23.24 -3.25 -19.44
C HIS A 16 -23.53 -3.45 -17.94
N ALA A 17 -22.52 -3.30 -17.09
CA ALA A 17 -22.65 -3.47 -15.64
C ALA A 17 -23.52 -2.37 -15.03
N SER A 18 -23.44 -1.13 -15.52
CA SER A 18 -24.28 -0.03 -15.04
C SER A 18 -25.77 -0.24 -15.36
N ALA A 19 -26.11 -1.03 -16.37
CA ALA A 19 -27.50 -1.37 -16.67
C ALA A 19 -28.06 -2.49 -15.78
N ASP A 20 -27.20 -3.25 -15.10
CA ASP A 20 -27.62 -4.36 -14.24
C ASP A 20 -28.03 -3.85 -12.83
N PRO A 21 -29.28 -4.06 -12.39
CA PRO A 21 -29.74 -3.60 -11.08
C PRO A 21 -29.06 -4.32 -9.90
N ALA A 22 -28.42 -5.47 -10.13
CA ALA A 22 -27.64 -6.17 -9.10
C ALA A 22 -26.35 -5.42 -8.72
N VAL A 23 -25.85 -4.53 -9.60
CA VAL A 23 -24.61 -3.76 -9.35
C VAL A 23 -24.93 -2.54 -8.50
N VAL A 24 -24.43 -2.52 -7.27
CA VAL A 24 -24.56 -1.39 -6.34
C VAL A 24 -23.38 -0.43 -6.38
N GLY A 25 -22.24 -0.86 -6.94
CA GLY A 25 -21.08 0.00 -7.11
C GLY A 25 -20.10 -0.48 -8.18
N LEU A 26 -19.45 0.46 -8.84
CA LEU A 26 -18.30 0.21 -9.72
C LEU A 26 -17.12 1.05 -9.22
N VAL A 27 -15.97 0.41 -9.00
CA VAL A 27 -14.80 1.06 -8.40
C VAL A 27 -13.55 0.77 -9.22
N LEU A 28 -12.98 1.81 -9.83
CA LEU A 28 -11.75 1.75 -10.62
C LEU A 28 -10.54 1.97 -9.70
N LYS A 29 -9.63 1.00 -9.62
CA LYS A 29 -8.36 1.13 -8.89
C LYS A 29 -7.17 1.23 -9.86
N GLY A 30 -5.97 1.17 -9.29
CA GLY A 30 -4.74 1.10 -10.08
C GLY A 30 -4.39 2.43 -10.74
N SER A 31 -3.60 2.37 -11.81
CA SER A 31 -2.96 3.54 -12.40
C SER A 31 -3.95 4.54 -13.00
N ARG A 32 -5.09 4.05 -13.49
CA ARG A 32 -6.21 4.85 -14.03
C ARG A 32 -6.99 5.60 -12.93
N ALA A 33 -6.82 5.21 -11.67
CA ALA A 33 -7.39 5.92 -10.53
C ALA A 33 -6.51 7.08 -10.01
N HIS A 34 -5.25 7.15 -10.45
CA HIS A 34 -4.25 8.10 -9.95
C HIS A 34 -3.87 9.11 -11.04
N ASP A 35 -4.17 10.39 -10.83
CA ASP A 35 -3.88 11.45 -11.80
C ASP A 35 -2.38 11.51 -12.13
N GLY A 36 -2.08 11.47 -13.43
CA GLY A 36 -0.71 11.51 -13.96
C GLY A 36 0.07 10.19 -13.88
N MET A 37 -0.55 9.08 -13.42
CA MET A 37 0.13 7.78 -13.29
C MET A 37 -0.20 6.78 -14.42
N THR A 38 -1.09 7.15 -15.32
CA THR A 38 -1.49 6.34 -16.48
C THR A 38 -0.40 6.36 -17.56
N THR A 39 -0.13 5.19 -18.14
CA THR A 39 0.81 4.97 -19.25
C THR A 39 0.15 4.15 -20.36
N GLU A 40 0.84 3.97 -21.49
CA GLU A 40 0.37 3.10 -22.58
C GLU A 40 0.18 1.63 -22.17
N HIS A 41 0.88 1.18 -21.14
CA HIS A 41 0.80 -0.18 -20.58
C HIS A 41 -0.21 -0.30 -19.42
N SER A 42 -1.02 0.73 -19.18
CA SER A 42 -1.98 0.74 -18.07
C SER A 42 -3.31 0.11 -18.48
N ASP A 43 -3.66 -0.97 -17.81
CA ASP A 43 -4.97 -1.62 -17.81
C ASP A 43 -6.00 -0.86 -16.96
N HIS A 44 -7.24 -1.35 -16.96
CA HIS A 44 -8.31 -0.91 -16.07
C HIS A 44 -8.58 -2.02 -15.05
N ASP A 45 -8.27 -1.75 -13.79
CA ASP A 45 -8.65 -2.61 -12.68
C ASP A 45 -10.03 -2.19 -12.13
N LEU A 46 -11.08 -2.98 -12.39
CA LEU A 46 -12.44 -2.63 -11.99
C LEU A 46 -13.04 -3.62 -10.98
N TYR A 47 -13.42 -3.12 -9.82
CA TYR A 47 -14.28 -3.82 -8.88
C TYR A 47 -15.74 -3.62 -9.29
N VAL A 48 -16.47 -4.73 -9.39
CA VAL A 48 -17.92 -4.77 -9.59
C VAL A 48 -18.54 -5.24 -8.29
N VAL A 49 -19.19 -4.32 -7.59
CA VAL A 49 -19.79 -4.56 -6.28
C VAL A 49 -21.27 -4.88 -6.48
N LEU A 50 -21.64 -6.11 -6.19
CA LEU A 50 -23.00 -6.62 -6.30
C LEU A 50 -23.73 -6.47 -4.96
N ALA A 51 -25.05 -6.24 -4.99
CA ALA A 51 -25.88 -6.40 -3.81
C ALA A 51 -25.71 -7.82 -3.24
N ASP A 52 -25.71 -7.95 -1.91
CA ASP A 52 -25.56 -9.26 -1.27
C ASP A 52 -26.72 -10.19 -1.66
N GLY A 53 -26.39 -11.41 -2.08
CA GLY A 53 -27.38 -12.40 -2.53
C GLY A 53 -28.02 -12.13 -3.90
N ALA A 54 -27.62 -11.09 -4.63
CA ALA A 54 -28.22 -10.80 -5.94
C ALA A 54 -27.80 -11.80 -7.02
N GLU A 55 -28.76 -12.34 -7.76
CA GLU A 55 -28.49 -13.21 -8.92
C GLU A 55 -28.25 -12.37 -10.18
N THR A 56 -27.13 -12.59 -10.85
CA THR A 56 -26.74 -11.88 -12.09
C THR A 56 -25.78 -12.73 -12.93
N ASP A 57 -25.93 -12.62 -14.25
CA ASP A 57 -25.01 -13.20 -15.24
C ASP A 57 -23.59 -12.60 -15.15
N LEU A 58 -23.41 -11.43 -14.53
CA LEU A 58 -22.10 -10.78 -14.40
C LEU A 58 -21.09 -11.64 -13.63
N ARG A 59 -21.55 -12.58 -12.79
CA ARG A 59 -20.68 -13.53 -12.08
C ARG A 59 -19.82 -14.39 -13.02
N ARG A 60 -20.25 -14.59 -14.28
CA ARG A 60 -19.45 -15.31 -15.29
C ARG A 60 -18.14 -14.61 -15.65
N PHE A 61 -18.01 -13.33 -15.34
CA PHE A 61 -16.78 -12.55 -15.52
C PHE A 61 -15.85 -12.61 -14.31
N GLY A 62 -16.14 -13.44 -13.30
CA GLY A 62 -15.25 -13.67 -12.17
C GLY A 62 -13.87 -14.13 -12.63
N GLY A 63 -12.82 -13.39 -12.23
CA GLY A 63 -11.44 -13.67 -12.63
C GLY A 63 -11.08 -13.26 -14.07
N HIS A 64 -11.94 -12.49 -14.75
CA HIS A 64 -11.63 -11.95 -16.07
C HIS A 64 -10.40 -11.04 -16.00
N ARG A 65 -9.41 -11.35 -16.84
CA ARG A 65 -8.11 -10.67 -16.86
C ARG A 65 -7.58 -10.59 -18.28
N THR A 66 -7.27 -9.39 -18.72
CA THR A 66 -6.71 -9.08 -20.05
C THR A 66 -5.71 -7.95 -19.93
N PRO A 67 -4.84 -7.71 -20.94
CA PRO A 67 -3.93 -6.56 -20.90
C PRO A 67 -4.62 -5.18 -20.81
N GLN A 68 -5.94 -5.11 -20.99
CA GLN A 68 -6.71 -3.86 -20.98
C GLN A 68 -7.70 -3.73 -19.83
N LEU A 69 -8.17 -4.85 -19.27
CA LEU A 69 -9.27 -4.92 -18.30
C LEU A 69 -9.12 -6.14 -17.39
N ASP A 70 -9.09 -5.86 -16.09
CA ASP A 70 -9.13 -6.82 -15.00
C ASP A 70 -10.39 -6.58 -14.16
N LEU A 71 -11.19 -7.62 -13.95
CA LEU A 71 -12.47 -7.54 -13.23
C LEU A 71 -12.43 -8.31 -11.92
N VAL A 72 -12.82 -7.64 -10.84
CA VAL A 72 -13.06 -8.26 -9.53
C VAL A 72 -14.56 -8.17 -9.20
N ILE A 73 -15.27 -9.28 -9.39
CA ILE A 73 -16.70 -9.37 -9.07
C ILE A 73 -16.85 -9.80 -7.61
N VAL A 74 -17.51 -8.99 -6.78
CA VAL A 74 -17.61 -9.22 -5.33
C VAL A 74 -18.98 -8.78 -4.80
N SER A 75 -19.46 -9.38 -3.71
CA SER A 75 -20.63 -8.87 -3.01
C SER A 75 -20.31 -7.61 -2.21
N LEU A 76 -21.32 -6.84 -1.79
CA LEU A 76 -21.14 -5.67 -0.95
C LEU A 76 -20.44 -6.00 0.38
N ALA A 77 -20.85 -7.09 1.05
CA ALA A 77 -20.17 -7.57 2.25
C ALA A 77 -18.70 -7.94 1.96
N GLY A 78 -18.42 -8.63 0.86
CA GLY A 78 -17.06 -8.95 0.44
C GLY A 78 -16.21 -7.71 0.14
N PHE A 79 -16.81 -6.69 -0.48
CA PHE A 79 -16.13 -5.42 -0.77
C PHE A 79 -15.77 -4.65 0.50
N ARG A 80 -16.64 -4.66 1.51
CA ARG A 80 -16.34 -4.09 2.84
C ARG A 80 -15.12 -4.76 3.48
N ALA A 81 -15.00 -6.07 3.38
CA ALA A 81 -13.87 -6.84 3.89
C ALA A 81 -12.60 -6.75 3.03
N ALA A 82 -12.72 -6.46 1.73
CA ALA A 82 -11.58 -6.48 0.79
C ALA A 82 -10.42 -5.57 1.25
N GLY A 83 -9.21 -6.13 1.31
CA GLY A 83 -8.01 -5.42 1.75
C GLY A 83 -7.93 -5.16 3.27
N MET A 84 -8.80 -5.76 4.09
CA MET A 84 -8.85 -5.46 5.54
C MET A 84 -8.69 -6.76 6.37
N PRO A 85 -7.50 -7.06 6.93
CA PRO A 85 -6.20 -6.45 6.63
C PRO A 85 -5.62 -6.95 5.30
N GLY A 86 -4.72 -6.18 4.67
CA GLY A 86 -4.00 -6.66 3.49
C GLY A 86 -3.46 -5.57 2.57
N PHE A 87 -2.60 -5.98 1.65
CA PHE A 87 -1.90 -5.10 0.70
C PHE A 87 -2.87 -4.37 -0.26
N GLU A 88 -4.04 -4.94 -0.52
CA GLU A 88 -5.04 -4.35 -1.42
C GLU A 88 -5.72 -3.10 -0.83
N ARG A 89 -5.59 -2.88 0.49
CA ARG A 89 -6.22 -1.75 1.19
C ARG A 89 -5.88 -0.42 0.56
N TYR A 90 -4.61 -0.19 0.25
CA TYR A 90 -4.15 1.07 -0.31
C TYR A 90 -4.79 1.33 -1.68
N ALA A 91 -4.80 0.31 -2.55
CA ALA A 91 -5.33 0.44 -3.90
C ALA A 91 -6.82 0.82 -3.88
N LEU A 92 -7.59 0.25 -2.95
CA LEU A 92 -8.99 0.61 -2.74
C LEU A 92 -9.15 1.99 -2.07
N ALA A 93 -8.32 2.31 -1.07
CA ALA A 93 -8.33 3.62 -0.39
C ALA A 93 -8.06 4.83 -1.30
N ARG A 94 -7.48 4.58 -2.49
CA ARG A 94 -7.21 5.58 -3.53
C ARG A 94 -7.96 5.29 -4.83
N ALA A 95 -8.94 4.39 -4.80
CA ALA A 95 -9.75 4.07 -5.97
C ALA A 95 -10.76 5.18 -6.28
N ARG A 96 -11.25 5.19 -7.53
CA ARG A 96 -12.30 6.09 -8.02
C ARG A 96 -13.63 5.36 -8.08
N VAL A 97 -14.65 5.99 -7.55
CA VAL A 97 -16.03 5.53 -7.71
C VAL A 97 -16.50 5.92 -9.11
N VAL A 98 -16.90 4.91 -9.89
CA VAL A 98 -17.47 5.06 -11.24
C VAL A 98 -19.00 5.05 -11.17
N LEU A 99 -19.56 4.21 -10.28
CA LEU A 99 -20.99 4.11 -10.00
C LEU A 99 -21.18 3.91 -8.49
N ASP A 100 -22.16 4.58 -7.91
CA ASP A 100 -22.62 4.38 -6.54
C ASP A 100 -24.15 4.44 -6.50
N ARG A 101 -24.80 3.32 -6.19
CA ARG A 101 -26.26 3.25 -5.99
C ARG A 101 -26.66 3.28 -4.52
N LEU A 102 -25.70 3.42 -3.61
CA LEU A 102 -25.90 3.44 -2.17
C LEU A 102 -25.84 4.87 -1.62
N GLU A 103 -26.17 5.86 -2.44
CA GLU A 103 -26.22 7.28 -2.06
C GLU A 103 -24.90 7.78 -1.42
N GLY A 104 -23.75 7.28 -1.91
CA GLY A 104 -22.42 7.62 -1.39
C GLY A 104 -21.77 6.53 -0.53
N GLY A 105 -22.51 5.46 -0.21
CA GLY A 105 -22.02 4.37 0.64
C GLY A 105 -20.79 3.64 0.08
N ILE A 106 -20.57 3.60 -1.25
CA ILE A 106 -19.33 3.04 -1.81
C ILE A 106 -18.15 3.97 -1.48
N GLY A 107 -18.35 5.28 -1.62
CA GLY A 107 -17.36 6.29 -1.24
C GLY A 107 -16.98 6.20 0.24
N GLU A 108 -17.96 6.03 1.13
CA GLU A 108 -17.73 5.86 2.58
C GLU A 108 -16.90 4.61 2.89
N ILE A 109 -17.18 3.48 2.21
CA ILE A 109 -16.40 2.24 2.35
C ILE A 109 -14.94 2.46 1.94
N LEU A 110 -14.68 3.19 0.85
CA LEU A 110 -13.32 3.50 0.41
C LEU A 110 -12.62 4.45 1.40
N ALA A 111 -13.32 5.46 1.90
CA ALA A 111 -12.79 6.40 2.89
C ALA A 111 -12.38 5.67 4.18
N ALA A 112 -13.17 4.68 4.63
CA ALA A 112 -12.83 3.86 5.79
C ALA A 112 -11.54 3.04 5.56
N LYS A 113 -11.29 2.54 4.34
CA LYS A 113 -10.05 1.82 4.02
C LYS A 113 -8.82 2.71 4.05
N ALA A 114 -8.97 4.02 3.83
CA ALA A 114 -7.86 4.98 3.83
C ALA A 114 -7.23 5.23 5.21
N ARG A 115 -7.87 4.78 6.29
CA ARG A 115 -7.37 4.94 7.67
C ARG A 115 -7.33 3.62 8.41
N LEU A 116 -6.24 3.37 9.14
CA LEU A 116 -6.16 2.29 10.12
C LEU A 116 -6.88 2.69 11.41
N GLY A 117 -7.52 1.70 12.04
CA GLY A 117 -7.98 1.86 13.43
C GLY A 117 -6.80 2.19 14.35
N ALA A 118 -7.04 2.87 15.48
CA ALA A 118 -5.95 3.23 16.39
C ALA A 118 -5.20 1.99 16.91
N ASP A 119 -5.93 0.98 17.39
CA ASP A 119 -5.35 -0.27 17.88
C ASP A 119 -4.70 -1.09 16.76
N GLU A 120 -5.29 -1.04 15.56
CA GLU A 120 -4.73 -1.69 14.38
C GLU A 120 -3.37 -1.08 14.00
N ALA A 121 -3.31 0.25 13.93
CA ALA A 121 -2.09 1.00 13.66
C ALA A 121 -1.03 0.76 14.73
N PHE A 122 -1.41 0.79 16.01
CA PHE A 122 -0.48 0.55 17.11
C PHE A 122 0.16 -0.84 17.02
N ARG A 123 -0.66 -1.89 16.79
CA ARG A 123 -0.12 -3.25 16.58
C ARG A 123 0.77 -3.34 15.34
N ALA A 124 0.35 -2.72 14.23
CA ALA A 124 1.11 -2.72 12.99
C ALA A 124 2.48 -2.04 13.16
N VAL A 125 2.53 -0.86 13.77
CA VAL A 125 3.79 -0.16 14.05
C VAL A 125 4.71 -1.03 14.89
N GLY A 126 4.21 -1.67 15.96
CA GLY A 126 5.04 -2.52 16.81
C GLY A 126 5.72 -3.66 16.02
N GLY A 127 4.95 -4.40 15.21
CA GLY A 127 5.49 -5.50 14.41
C GLY A 127 6.46 -5.03 13.32
N TRP A 128 6.14 -3.96 12.60
CA TRP A 128 7.01 -3.45 11.54
C TRP A 128 8.24 -2.73 12.07
N LEU A 129 8.18 -2.14 13.26
CA LEU A 129 9.32 -1.48 13.88
C LEU A 129 10.39 -2.50 14.28
N ASP A 130 9.99 -3.62 14.85
CA ASP A 130 10.90 -4.72 15.15
C ASP A 130 11.53 -5.31 13.88
N ALA A 131 10.72 -5.55 12.84
CA ALA A 131 11.21 -6.02 11.55
C ALA A 131 12.18 -5.02 10.88
N TYR A 132 11.90 -3.72 10.99
CA TYR A 132 12.80 -2.66 10.51
C TYR A 132 14.13 -2.65 11.28
N ALA A 133 14.07 -2.67 12.62
CA ALA A 133 15.26 -2.71 13.48
C ALA A 133 16.11 -3.95 13.18
N ASN A 134 15.50 -5.11 12.97
CA ASN A 134 16.21 -6.34 12.64
C ASN A 134 16.95 -6.29 11.32
N SER A 135 16.29 -5.85 10.23
CA SER A 135 16.96 -5.69 8.93
C SER A 135 18.08 -4.64 8.99
N LEU A 136 17.84 -3.52 9.68
CA LEU A 136 18.85 -2.47 9.87
C LEU A 136 20.07 -3.00 10.66
N TYR A 137 19.84 -3.64 11.80
CA TYR A 137 20.90 -4.21 12.63
C TYR A 137 21.75 -5.20 11.83
N ARG A 138 21.11 -6.11 11.09
CA ARG A 138 21.81 -7.06 10.20
C ARG A 138 22.63 -6.34 9.14
N SER A 139 22.10 -5.29 8.53
CA SER A 139 22.84 -4.49 7.55
C SER A 139 24.12 -3.92 8.15
N LEU A 140 24.01 -3.25 9.30
CA LEU A 140 25.14 -2.60 9.98
C LEU A 140 26.14 -3.60 10.56
N LYS A 141 25.66 -4.76 11.01
CA LYS A 141 26.50 -5.87 11.46
C LYS A 141 27.30 -6.44 10.30
N ASN A 142 26.64 -6.73 9.18
CA ASN A 142 27.30 -7.26 7.99
C ASN A 142 28.30 -6.25 7.40
N ASP A 143 27.99 -4.96 7.41
CA ASP A 143 28.95 -3.91 7.01
C ASP A 143 30.20 -3.92 7.91
N ARG A 144 30.01 -3.92 9.24
CA ARG A 144 31.11 -4.02 10.21
C ARG A 144 31.96 -5.27 10.00
N ASP A 145 31.34 -6.39 9.63
CA ASP A 145 32.00 -7.68 9.45
C ASP A 145 32.62 -7.83 8.03
N GLY A 146 32.45 -6.84 7.15
CA GLY A 146 33.04 -6.81 5.79
C GLY A 146 32.20 -7.51 4.70
N GLU A 147 30.97 -7.92 5.02
CA GLU A 147 30.06 -8.69 4.15
C GLU A 147 29.20 -7.75 3.28
N ALA A 148 29.84 -7.06 2.34
CA ALA A 148 29.24 -5.94 1.59
C ALA A 148 27.94 -6.30 0.84
N LEU A 149 27.82 -7.50 0.25
CA LEU A 149 26.58 -7.89 -0.45
C LEU A 149 25.44 -8.12 0.55
N ALA A 150 25.70 -8.84 1.64
CA ALA A 150 24.71 -9.11 2.68
C ALA A 150 24.23 -7.79 3.32
N ALA A 151 25.16 -6.88 3.63
CA ALA A 151 24.85 -5.56 4.17
C ALA A 151 23.88 -4.76 3.28
N ARG A 152 24.09 -4.76 1.95
CA ARG A 152 23.21 -4.07 1.00
C ARG A 152 21.84 -4.73 0.86
N LEU A 153 21.78 -6.06 0.86
CA LEU A 153 20.50 -6.78 0.79
C LEU A 153 19.66 -6.50 2.03
N ASP A 154 20.26 -6.56 3.21
CA ASP A 154 19.58 -6.24 4.47
C ASP A 154 19.14 -4.76 4.54
N ALA A 155 19.96 -3.85 4.01
CA ALA A 155 19.60 -2.44 3.89
C ALA A 155 18.37 -2.24 3.00
N ALA A 156 18.33 -2.90 1.83
CA ALA A 156 17.20 -2.84 0.92
C ALA A 156 15.92 -3.45 1.54
N ASP A 157 16.03 -4.60 2.21
CA ASP A 157 14.92 -5.24 2.92
C ASP A 157 14.32 -4.32 4.01
N SER A 158 15.18 -3.57 4.72
CA SER A 158 14.73 -2.66 5.77
C SER A 158 13.81 -1.54 5.26
N MET A 159 13.93 -1.12 4.00
CA MET A 159 13.14 -0.01 3.45
C MET A 159 11.65 -0.33 3.33
N GLY A 160 11.31 -1.60 3.07
CA GLY A 160 9.92 -2.04 3.09
C GLY A 160 9.30 -1.86 4.46
N HIS A 161 9.96 -2.39 5.49
CA HIS A 161 9.51 -2.30 6.89
C HIS A 161 9.45 -0.85 7.38
N LEU A 162 10.45 -0.03 7.06
CA LEU A 162 10.46 1.39 7.36
C LEU A 162 9.19 2.08 6.85
N LEU A 163 8.85 1.88 5.57
CA LEU A 163 7.68 2.52 4.99
C LEU A 163 6.38 2.04 5.65
N GLU A 164 6.28 0.76 6.02
CA GLU A 164 5.13 0.29 6.81
C GLU A 164 5.03 1.01 8.15
N VAL A 165 6.14 1.17 8.89
CA VAL A 165 6.19 1.92 10.16
C VAL A 165 5.69 3.35 9.96
N LEU A 166 6.25 4.07 8.99
CA LEU A 166 5.94 5.48 8.80
C LEU A 166 4.48 5.73 8.42
N PHE A 167 3.93 4.91 7.53
CA PHE A 167 2.52 5.03 7.13
C PHE A 167 1.58 4.60 8.26
N ALA A 168 1.92 3.54 9.01
CA ALA A 168 1.12 3.10 10.15
C ALA A 168 1.12 4.13 11.30
N LEU A 169 2.24 4.84 11.53
CA LEU A 169 2.29 5.96 12.49
C LEU A 169 1.29 7.08 12.14
N ASP A 170 1.08 7.36 10.85
CA ASP A 170 0.06 8.29 10.35
C ASP A 170 -1.31 7.61 10.09
N ARG A 171 -1.48 6.38 10.59
CA ARG A 171 -2.68 5.55 10.45
C ARG A 171 -3.16 5.45 9.01
N ARG A 172 -2.25 5.35 8.05
CA ARG A 172 -2.54 5.14 6.62
C ARG A 172 -1.98 3.80 6.13
N PRO A 173 -2.64 3.13 5.18
CA PRO A 173 -2.04 1.99 4.51
C PRO A 173 -0.86 2.47 3.67
N ARG A 174 0.24 1.70 3.66
CA ARG A 174 1.40 1.99 2.82
C ARG A 174 1.04 1.89 1.34
N PRO A 175 1.46 2.85 0.49
CA PRO A 175 1.30 2.78 -0.96
C PRO A 175 2.14 1.66 -1.57
N TYR A 176 1.71 1.14 -2.72
CA TYR A 176 2.62 0.38 -3.58
C TYR A 176 3.79 1.27 -3.99
N ASN A 177 4.98 0.67 -4.17
CA ASN A 177 6.21 1.41 -4.48
C ASN A 177 6.05 2.35 -5.70
N LYS A 178 5.31 1.92 -6.74
CA LYS A 178 5.01 2.76 -7.92
C LYS A 178 4.28 4.06 -7.57
N TYR A 179 3.45 4.07 -6.53
CA TYR A 179 2.65 5.23 -6.09
C TYR A 179 3.29 6.00 -4.93
N LEU A 180 4.41 5.53 -4.37
CA LEU A 180 4.99 6.14 -3.17
C LEU A 180 5.29 7.64 -3.33
N ARG A 181 5.97 8.03 -4.42
CA ARG A 181 6.25 9.45 -4.70
C ARG A 181 4.97 10.25 -4.93
N TRP A 182 4.01 9.68 -5.65
CA TRP A 182 2.71 10.30 -5.92
C TRP A 182 1.92 10.56 -4.63
N GLU A 183 1.92 9.57 -3.72
CA GLU A 183 1.22 9.62 -2.44
C GLU A 183 1.84 10.69 -1.54
N LEU A 184 3.16 10.71 -1.41
CA LEU A 184 3.85 11.68 -0.55
C LEU A 184 3.74 13.12 -1.07
N ALA A 185 3.70 13.33 -2.39
CA ALA A 185 3.51 14.65 -2.97
C ALA A 185 2.11 15.25 -2.70
N ARG A 186 1.09 14.40 -2.57
CA ARG A 186 -0.31 14.84 -2.36
C ARG A 186 -0.74 14.77 -0.90
N TYR A 187 -0.20 13.80 -0.18
CA TYR A 187 -0.56 13.46 1.19
C TYR A 187 0.74 13.23 1.99
N PRO A 188 1.50 14.30 2.26
CA PRO A 188 2.78 14.18 2.95
C PRO A 188 2.61 13.55 4.34
N LEU A 189 3.62 12.81 4.79
CA LEU A 189 3.65 12.25 6.14
C LEU A 189 3.98 13.37 7.14
N PRO A 190 3.17 13.56 8.21
CA PRO A 190 3.43 14.59 9.22
C PRO A 190 4.82 14.45 9.85
N GLY A 191 5.59 15.55 9.91
CA GLY A 191 6.95 15.55 10.47
C GLY A 191 8.04 14.98 9.55
N TRP A 192 7.70 14.61 8.31
CA TRP A 192 8.64 14.08 7.32
C TRP A 192 8.67 14.95 6.07
N ASP A 193 9.85 15.50 5.77
CA ASP A 193 10.12 16.04 4.44
C ASP A 193 10.18 14.89 3.42
N SER A 194 9.26 14.92 2.44
CA SER A 194 9.06 13.80 1.51
C SER A 194 10.25 13.58 0.60
N ASP A 195 10.87 14.65 0.10
CA ASP A 195 12.02 14.56 -0.79
C ASP A 195 13.25 14.02 -0.07
N THR A 196 13.49 14.47 1.17
CA THR A 196 14.59 13.97 2.01
C THR A 196 14.38 12.50 2.37
N LEU A 197 13.15 12.09 2.70
CA LEU A 197 12.83 10.69 2.94
C LEU A 197 13.09 9.83 1.70
N LEU A 198 12.59 10.25 0.53
CA LEU A 198 12.79 9.50 -0.71
C LEU A 198 14.26 9.41 -1.13
N ARG A 199 15.05 10.48 -0.94
CA ARG A 199 16.51 10.45 -1.17
C ARG A 199 17.22 9.49 -0.22
N ALA A 200 16.81 9.43 1.05
CA ALA A 200 17.39 8.48 2.00
C ALA A 200 17.05 7.03 1.61
N VAL A 201 15.79 6.75 1.27
CA VAL A 201 15.36 5.41 0.82
C VAL A 201 16.11 4.97 -0.43
N ASP A 202 16.28 5.87 -1.40
CA ASP A 202 17.02 5.60 -2.64
C ASP A 202 18.49 5.27 -2.36
N ARG A 203 19.19 6.13 -1.58
CA ARG A 203 20.59 5.91 -1.21
C ARG A 203 20.78 4.60 -0.46
N ILE A 204 19.96 4.33 0.55
CA ILE A 204 20.07 3.11 1.36
C ILE A 204 19.81 1.87 0.49
N SER A 205 18.77 1.89 -0.34
CA SER A 205 18.46 0.78 -1.26
C SER A 205 19.58 0.51 -2.27
N ALA A 206 20.24 1.57 -2.74
CA ALA A 206 21.28 1.48 -3.75
C ALA A 206 22.64 1.02 -3.20
N SER A 207 23.04 1.50 -2.03
CA SER A 207 24.41 1.33 -1.52
C SER A 207 24.53 0.78 -0.11
N GLY A 208 23.45 0.74 0.68
CA GLY A 208 23.51 0.37 2.10
C GLY A 208 24.27 1.38 2.97
N GLU A 209 24.34 2.65 2.57
CA GLU A 209 25.19 3.66 3.24
C GLU A 209 24.89 3.82 4.74
N VAL A 210 25.86 3.40 5.57
CA VAL A 210 25.74 3.30 7.04
C VAL A 210 25.29 4.59 7.71
N GLU A 211 25.90 5.72 7.38
CA GLU A 211 25.59 6.99 8.05
C GLU A 211 24.17 7.48 7.71
N VAL A 212 23.70 7.22 6.49
CA VAL A 212 22.32 7.52 6.09
C VAL A 212 21.34 6.60 6.81
N GLN A 213 21.67 5.32 6.95
CA GLN A 213 20.86 4.35 7.71
C GLN A 213 20.71 4.79 9.18
N ARG A 214 21.81 5.13 9.85
CA ARG A 214 21.82 5.59 11.25
C ARG A 214 21.08 6.90 11.45
N GLY A 215 21.31 7.88 10.58
CA GLY A 215 20.64 9.18 10.63
C GLY A 215 19.12 9.04 10.44
N LEU A 216 18.69 8.14 9.55
CA LEU A 216 17.28 7.84 9.36
C LEU A 216 16.69 7.11 10.57
N PHE A 217 17.39 6.12 11.11
CA PHE A 217 16.98 5.39 12.31
C PHE A 217 16.74 6.31 13.50
N ALA A 218 17.64 7.27 13.76
CA ALA A 218 17.47 8.23 14.85
C ALA A 218 16.13 8.99 14.78
N ARG A 219 15.69 9.35 13.57
CA ARG A 219 14.39 10.01 13.35
C ARG A 219 13.22 9.05 13.57
N VAL A 220 13.35 7.80 13.10
CA VAL A 220 12.34 6.76 13.29
C VAL A 220 12.19 6.42 14.77
N GLU A 221 13.30 6.24 15.49
CA GLU A 221 13.32 5.99 16.93
C GLU A 221 12.59 7.11 17.69
N ALA A 222 12.89 8.38 17.39
CA ALA A 222 12.21 9.50 18.03
C ALA A 222 10.70 9.48 17.76
N ALA A 223 10.28 9.24 16.52
CA ALA A 223 8.87 9.18 16.14
C ALA A 223 8.14 8.00 16.79
N ALA A 224 8.75 6.81 16.79
CA ALA A 224 8.21 5.61 17.41
C ALA A 224 8.05 5.76 18.92
N ARG A 225 9.05 6.32 19.61
CA ARG A 225 8.99 6.61 21.05
C ARG A 225 7.88 7.62 21.37
N ALA A 226 7.77 8.69 20.59
CA ALA A 226 6.70 9.68 20.75
C ALA A 226 5.29 9.08 20.55
N ALA A 227 5.18 8.05 19.73
CA ALA A 227 3.93 7.29 19.49
C ALA A 227 3.69 6.15 20.50
N GLY A 228 4.54 5.98 21.52
CA GLY A 228 4.37 4.98 22.56
C GLY A 228 4.97 3.60 22.25
N HIS A 229 5.80 3.48 21.22
CA HIS A 229 6.47 2.22 20.82
C HIS A 229 7.88 2.06 21.41
N GLY A 230 8.22 2.79 22.47
CA GLY A 230 9.54 2.74 23.09
C GLY A 230 9.96 1.34 23.54
N ALA A 231 9.03 0.57 24.12
CA ALA A 231 9.30 -0.78 24.62
C ALA A 231 9.83 -1.72 23.52
N VAL A 232 9.31 -1.63 22.29
CA VAL A 232 9.78 -2.44 21.16
C VAL A 232 11.26 -2.20 20.88
N LEU A 233 11.71 -0.94 20.99
CA LEU A 233 13.11 -0.61 20.82
C LEU A 233 13.93 -1.01 22.04
N ASP A 234 13.40 -0.81 23.25
CA ASP A 234 14.11 -1.11 24.49
C ASP A 234 14.42 -2.62 24.65
N ASP A 235 13.59 -3.49 24.07
CA ASP A 235 13.81 -4.95 24.02
C ASP A 235 15.09 -5.34 23.23
N TRP A 236 15.60 -4.47 22.35
CA TRP A 236 16.87 -4.68 21.64
C TRP A 236 18.11 -4.42 22.51
N GLY A 237 17.97 -3.80 23.68
CA GLY A 237 19.06 -3.57 24.62
C GLY A 237 20.28 -2.86 24.00
N GLU A 238 21.47 -3.44 24.20
CA GLU A 238 22.73 -2.86 23.71
C GLU A 238 22.87 -2.89 22.18
N ASP A 239 22.15 -3.77 21.48
CA ASP A 239 22.20 -3.85 20.02
C ASP A 239 21.67 -2.57 19.35
N LEU A 240 20.83 -1.78 20.04
CA LEU A 240 20.41 -0.44 19.60
C LEU A 240 21.59 0.49 19.34
N LEU A 241 22.69 0.36 20.10
CA LEU A 241 23.85 1.24 19.98
C LEU A 241 24.50 1.14 18.59
N LEU A 242 24.39 0.00 17.91
CA LEU A 242 24.92 -0.16 16.56
C LEU A 242 24.15 0.69 15.53
N MET A 243 22.83 0.83 15.74
CA MET A 243 21.88 1.50 14.84
C MET A 243 21.80 3.01 15.03
N ARG A 244 22.24 3.52 16.18
CA ARG A 244 22.29 4.96 16.46
C ARG A 244 23.50 5.63 15.79
N PRO A 245 23.40 6.92 15.43
CA PRO A 245 24.55 7.73 15.06
C PRO A 245 25.63 7.68 16.15
N ARG A 246 26.89 7.75 15.73
CA ARG A 246 28.04 7.83 16.62
C ARG A 246 28.37 9.28 16.98
#